data_AF-E9SEC4-F1
#
_entry.id   AF-E9SEC4-F1
#
_cell.length_a   1.000
_cell.length_b   1.000
_cell.length_c   1.000
_cell.angle_alpha   90.00
_cell.angle_beta   90.00
_cell.angle_gamma   90.00
#
_symmetry.space_group_name_H-M   'P 1'
#
loop_
_entity.id
_entity.type
_entity.pdbx_description
1 polymer ?
#
loop_
_entity_poly.entity_id
_entity_poly.type
_entity_poly.pdbx_seq_one_letter_code
_entity_poly.pdbx_strand_id
1 'polypeptide(L)'
;MEKTFYIPLKYKAGDYLAAELPKQGECLVIEQTKFDYLIYLLPVYGTEVRRYSVKTEDAEKTMRVRYNDEGDIVLVDVMSGKYRCPVYFNIADDDSAKAVIYHFCSLEGERLCESILERSAKVSRIFIEKFYDGESVDFSVKTASPEEVAAVRAVGGDSAADNSGEYSNEYRISCDCDTWSTMLVCCPPETRADMFGFGSFIMQRAIEENAIPKLNKAADFRFILNEYD
;
A
#
# COMPACT_ATOMS: atom_id res chain seq x y z
N MET A 1 22.11 -9.99 -14.10
CA MET A 1 21.87 -10.26 -12.67
C MET A 1 23.09 -9.79 -11.92
N GLU A 2 22.88 -9.00 -10.88
CA GLU A 2 23.98 -8.43 -10.08
C GLU A 2 24.17 -9.20 -8.77
N LYS A 3 23.06 -9.65 -8.17
CA LYS A 3 23.07 -10.39 -6.92
C LYS A 3 21.90 -11.38 -6.85
N THR A 4 22.09 -12.48 -6.14
CA THR A 4 21.03 -13.42 -5.79
C THR A 4 21.04 -13.64 -4.29
N PHE A 5 19.87 -13.53 -3.66
CA PHE A 5 19.65 -13.84 -2.26
C PHE A 5 18.93 -15.18 -2.15
N TYR A 6 19.42 -16.04 -1.26
CA TYR A 6 18.81 -17.33 -0.96
C TYR A 6 18.27 -17.29 0.47
N ILE A 7 16.97 -17.06 0.61
CA ILE A 7 16.31 -16.94 1.90
C ILE A 7 15.60 -18.26 2.18
N PRO A 8 16.02 -19.07 3.17
CA PRO A 8 15.33 -20.31 3.50
C PRO A 8 13.85 -20.08 3.79
N LEU A 9 12.95 -20.89 3.26
CA LEU A 9 11.52 -20.79 3.58
C LEU A 9 11.25 -21.14 5.04
N LYS A 10 12.12 -21.96 5.63
CA LYS A 10 12.11 -22.33 7.05
C LYS A 10 13.42 -21.98 7.73
N TYR A 11 13.36 -21.21 8.81
CA TYR A 11 14.52 -20.88 9.64
C TYR A 11 14.13 -20.65 11.09
N LYS A 12 15.12 -20.52 11.99
CA LYS A 12 14.83 -20.15 13.38
C LYS A 12 14.16 -18.77 13.45
N ALA A 13 13.22 -18.62 14.37
CA ALA A 13 12.52 -17.36 14.64
C ALA A 13 13.50 -16.17 14.82
N GLY A 14 13.05 -14.97 14.44
CA GLY A 14 13.79 -13.72 14.61
C GLY A 14 14.03 -12.94 13.31
N ASP A 15 14.74 -11.82 13.42
CA ASP A 15 15.09 -10.94 12.32
C ASP A 15 16.55 -11.12 11.90
N TYR A 16 16.80 -11.31 10.60
CA TYR A 16 18.12 -11.58 10.04
C TYR A 16 18.38 -10.71 8.81
N LEU A 17 19.65 -10.39 8.54
CA LEU A 17 20.05 -9.89 7.23
C LEU A 17 20.02 -11.04 6.23
N ALA A 18 19.43 -10.82 5.05
CA ALA A 18 19.34 -11.84 4.01
C ALA A 18 20.72 -12.33 3.56
N ALA A 19 21.71 -11.44 3.57
CA ALA A 19 23.10 -11.77 3.22
C ALA A 19 23.80 -12.71 4.22
N GLU A 20 23.28 -12.84 5.44
CA GLU A 20 23.85 -13.68 6.51
C GLU A 20 23.16 -15.06 6.60
N LEU A 21 22.06 -15.25 5.87
CA LEU A 21 21.30 -16.50 5.90
C LEU A 21 22.03 -17.59 5.10
N PRO A 22 22.11 -18.83 5.64
CA PRO A 22 22.69 -19.94 4.90
C PRO A 22 21.75 -20.38 3.78
N LYS A 23 22.33 -20.77 2.64
CA LYS A 23 21.57 -21.47 1.59
C LYS A 23 21.29 -22.90 2.05
N GLN A 24 20.08 -23.16 2.55
CA GLN A 24 19.66 -24.47 3.02
C GLN A 24 18.17 -24.71 2.76
N GLY A 25 17.81 -25.97 2.48
CA GLY A 25 16.43 -26.36 2.19
C GLY A 25 15.86 -25.68 0.95
N GLU A 26 14.54 -25.54 0.93
CA GLU A 26 13.84 -24.71 -0.06
C GLU A 26 14.03 -23.23 0.30
N CYS A 27 14.25 -22.39 -0.71
CA CYS A 27 14.48 -20.97 -0.52
C CYS A 27 13.54 -20.13 -1.38
N LEU A 28 13.13 -18.99 -0.84
CA LEU A 28 12.75 -17.83 -1.63
C LEU A 28 14.03 -17.29 -2.30
N VAL A 29 14.06 -17.34 -3.63
CA VAL A 29 15.20 -16.89 -4.43
C VAL A 29 14.87 -15.52 -5.00
N ILE A 30 15.56 -14.49 -4.52
CA ILE A 30 15.38 -13.11 -4.97
C ILE A 30 16.59 -12.68 -5.78
N GLU A 31 16.37 -12.29 -7.02
CA GLU A 31 17.38 -11.87 -7.96
C GLU A 31 17.33 -10.36 -8.16
N GLN A 32 18.47 -9.70 -7.96
CA GLN A 32 18.66 -8.30 -8.29
C GLN A 32 19.09 -8.16 -9.76
N THR A 33 18.37 -7.32 -10.50
CA THR A 33 18.69 -7.02 -11.89
C THR A 33 19.59 -5.79 -12.02
N LYS A 34 20.17 -5.61 -13.21
CA LYS A 34 21.00 -4.44 -13.58
C LYS A 34 20.22 -3.14 -13.74
N PHE A 35 18.92 -3.16 -13.47
CA PHE A 35 17.99 -2.06 -13.67
C PHE A 35 17.32 -1.66 -12.36
N ASP A 36 17.97 -1.93 -11.23
CA ASP A 36 17.48 -1.57 -9.88
C ASP A 36 16.07 -2.11 -9.55
N TYR A 37 15.80 -3.35 -9.95
CA TYR A 37 14.61 -4.08 -9.52
C TYR A 37 14.93 -5.51 -9.12
N LEU A 38 14.17 -6.01 -8.14
CA LEU A 38 14.19 -7.39 -7.68
C LEU A 38 13.18 -8.22 -8.48
N ILE A 39 13.54 -9.47 -8.78
CA ILE A 39 12.65 -10.49 -9.35
C ILE A 39 12.67 -11.72 -8.44
N TYR A 40 11.51 -12.32 -8.20
CA TYR A 40 11.40 -13.62 -7.56
C TYR A 40 10.11 -14.33 -7.97
N LEU A 41 10.04 -15.65 -7.77
CA LEU A 41 8.79 -16.40 -7.88
C LEU A 41 8.17 -16.57 -6.51
N LEU A 42 6.84 -16.39 -6.40
CA LEU A 42 6.12 -16.71 -5.19
C LEU A 42 6.24 -18.22 -4.90
N PRO A 43 6.70 -18.63 -3.71
CA PRO A 43 6.91 -20.05 -3.40
C PRO A 43 5.66 -20.92 -3.56
N VAL A 44 4.48 -20.38 -3.25
CA VAL A 44 3.21 -21.11 -3.29
C VAL A 44 2.62 -21.18 -4.71
N TYR A 45 2.63 -20.05 -5.43
CA TYR A 45 1.88 -19.90 -6.70
C TYR A 45 2.77 -19.94 -7.95
N GLY A 46 4.09 -19.85 -7.79
CA GLY A 46 5.05 -19.78 -8.90
C GLY A 46 4.94 -18.51 -9.77
N THR A 47 4.15 -17.52 -9.34
CA THR A 47 3.99 -16.26 -10.07
C THR A 47 5.22 -15.38 -9.89
N GLU A 48 5.72 -14.80 -10.99
CA GLU A 48 6.82 -13.84 -10.96
C GLU A 48 6.34 -12.52 -10.35
N VAL A 49 7.14 -11.99 -9.42
CA VAL A 49 6.95 -10.67 -8.82
C VAL A 49 8.17 -9.82 -9.13
N ARG A 50 7.91 -8.57 -9.50
CA ARG A 50 8.93 -7.54 -9.72
C ARG A 50 8.76 -6.44 -8.69
N ARG A 51 9.86 -6.07 -8.02
CA ARG A 51 9.88 -4.92 -7.10
C ARG A 51 10.86 -3.88 -7.62
N TYR A 52 10.30 -2.78 -8.10
CA TYR A 52 11.03 -1.67 -8.70
C TYR A 52 11.67 -0.77 -7.64
N SER A 53 12.60 0.07 -8.08
CA SER A 53 13.22 1.12 -7.28
C SER A 53 14.00 0.61 -6.06
N VAL A 54 14.50 -0.63 -6.11
CA VAL A 54 15.37 -1.19 -5.08
C VAL A 54 16.80 -1.25 -5.63
N LYS A 55 17.65 -0.37 -5.11
CA LYS A 55 19.06 -0.33 -5.49
C LYS A 55 19.79 -1.57 -4.98
N THR A 56 20.72 -2.09 -5.78
CA THR A 56 21.53 -3.25 -5.43
C THR A 56 22.25 -3.07 -4.09
N GLU A 57 22.86 -1.90 -3.85
CA GLU A 57 23.58 -1.60 -2.61
C GLU A 57 22.66 -1.62 -1.37
N ASP A 58 21.44 -1.10 -1.50
CA ASP A 58 20.45 -1.09 -0.42
C ASP A 58 20.01 -2.52 -0.10
N ALA A 59 19.67 -3.31 -1.13
CA ALA A 59 19.29 -4.70 -0.97
C ALA A 59 20.39 -5.52 -0.28
N GLU A 60 21.65 -5.37 -0.68
CA GLU A 60 22.76 -6.13 -0.08
C GLU A 60 22.99 -5.80 1.39
N LYS A 61 22.88 -4.52 1.76
CA LYS A 61 23.20 -4.05 3.11
C LYS A 61 22.04 -4.13 4.08
N THR A 62 20.82 -4.06 3.59
CA THR A 62 19.64 -3.79 4.44
C THR A 62 18.49 -4.76 4.23
N MET A 63 18.54 -5.65 3.24
CA MET A 63 17.49 -6.66 3.09
C MET A 63 17.39 -7.50 4.34
N ARG A 64 16.24 -7.42 5.02
CA ARG A 64 15.95 -8.13 6.25
C ARG A 64 14.82 -9.12 6.04
N VAL A 65 14.92 -10.21 6.76
CA VAL A 65 13.94 -11.29 6.77
C VAL A 65 13.52 -11.51 8.21
N ARG A 66 12.20 -11.51 8.44
CA ARG A 66 11.61 -11.89 9.73
C ARG A 66 11.01 -13.28 9.63
N TYR A 67 11.34 -14.13 10.59
CA TYR A 67 10.70 -15.44 10.80
C TYR A 67 9.85 -15.44 12.06
N ASN A 68 8.69 -16.08 12.00
CA ASN A 68 7.82 -16.30 13.17
C ASN A 68 8.32 -17.47 14.04
N ASP A 69 7.60 -17.77 15.12
CA ASP A 69 7.95 -18.84 16.07
C ASP A 69 7.85 -20.25 15.46
N GLU A 70 7.06 -20.45 14.40
CA GLU A 70 7.03 -21.70 13.61
C GLU A 70 8.15 -21.78 12.57
N GLY A 71 8.96 -20.73 12.47
CA GLY A 71 10.08 -20.62 11.55
C GLY A 71 9.69 -20.29 10.12
N ASP A 72 8.46 -19.83 9.87
CA ASP A 72 8.01 -19.34 8.57
C ASP A 72 8.45 -17.89 8.36
N ILE A 73 8.79 -17.55 7.11
CA ILE A 73 8.97 -16.15 6.73
C ILE A 73 7.66 -15.42 7.01
N VAL A 74 7.75 -14.24 7.63
CA VAL A 74 6.62 -13.30 7.80
C VAL A 74 6.72 -12.20 6.76
N LEU A 75 7.93 -11.66 6.61
CA LEU A 75 8.21 -10.52 5.78
C LEU A 75 9.67 -10.51 5.32
N VAL A 76 9.88 -10.08 4.08
CA VAL A 76 11.16 -9.57 3.59
C VAL A 76 10.99 -8.10 3.25
N ASP A 77 11.89 -7.25 3.74
CA ASP A 77 11.90 -5.83 3.42
C ASP A 77 13.33 -5.33 3.18
N VAL A 78 13.44 -4.17 2.52
CA VAL A 78 14.70 -3.47 2.24
C VAL A 78 14.56 -2.04 2.72
N MET A 79 15.63 -1.46 3.27
CA MET A 79 15.67 -0.04 3.60
C MET A 79 16.37 0.71 2.46
N SER A 80 15.65 1.55 1.72
CA SER A 80 16.25 2.51 0.78
C SER A 80 16.31 3.90 1.43
N GLY A 81 17.48 4.20 1.99
CA GLY A 81 17.68 5.39 2.82
C GLY A 81 16.79 5.36 4.06
N LYS A 82 15.83 6.29 4.14
CA LYS A 82 14.85 6.36 5.24
C LYS A 82 13.55 5.60 4.96
N TYR A 83 13.37 5.10 3.74
CA TYR A 83 12.14 4.45 3.31
C TYR A 83 12.29 2.94 3.44
N ARG A 84 11.25 2.32 3.99
CA ARG A 84 11.13 0.87 4.05
C ARG A 84 10.37 0.41 2.82
N CYS A 85 10.92 -0.54 2.09
CA CYS A 85 10.34 -1.13 0.90
C CYS A 85 10.05 -2.61 1.18
N PRO A 86 8.80 -2.99 1.50
CA PRO A 86 8.42 -4.39 1.62
C PRO A 86 8.62 -5.11 0.30
N VAL A 87 9.25 -6.27 0.35
CA VAL A 87 9.58 -7.10 -0.81
C VAL A 87 8.66 -8.29 -0.92
N TYR A 88 8.40 -9.01 0.18
CA TYR A 88 7.61 -10.25 0.17
C TYR A 88 6.87 -10.43 1.50
N PHE A 89 5.61 -10.86 1.43
CA PHE A 89 4.83 -11.35 2.57
C PHE A 89 4.48 -12.81 2.37
N ASN A 90 4.52 -13.60 3.45
CA ASN A 90 4.07 -14.98 3.38
C ASN A 90 2.55 -15.04 3.51
N ILE A 91 1.87 -15.17 2.37
CA ILE A 91 0.42 -15.30 2.25
C ILE A 91 0.13 -16.66 1.61
N ALA A 92 -0.32 -17.59 2.46
CA ALA A 92 -0.41 -19.00 2.10
C ALA A 92 -1.66 -19.34 1.28
N ASP A 93 -2.74 -18.59 1.48
CA ASP A 93 -4.07 -18.85 0.93
C ASP A 93 -4.97 -17.59 0.99
N ASP A 94 -6.20 -17.70 0.51
CA ASP A 94 -7.18 -16.60 0.51
C ASP A 94 -7.59 -16.14 1.91
N ASP A 95 -7.66 -17.05 2.89
CA ASP A 95 -8.06 -16.72 4.26
C ASP A 95 -6.96 -15.88 4.95
N SER A 96 -5.71 -16.29 4.80
CA SER A 96 -4.56 -15.51 5.27
C SER A 96 -4.45 -14.17 4.53
N ALA A 97 -4.68 -14.15 3.20
CA ALA A 97 -4.73 -12.91 2.42
C ALA A 97 -5.76 -11.93 2.98
N LYS A 98 -6.99 -12.41 3.20
CA LYS A 98 -8.08 -11.61 3.74
C LYS A 98 -7.77 -11.09 5.14
N ALA A 99 -7.18 -11.92 6.01
CA ALA A 99 -6.81 -11.53 7.37
C ALA A 99 -5.74 -10.43 7.38
N VAL A 100 -4.68 -10.57 6.59
CA VAL A 100 -3.59 -9.57 6.55
C VAL A 100 -4.07 -8.25 5.92
N ILE A 101 -4.83 -8.32 4.82
CA ILE A 101 -5.41 -7.14 4.17
C ILE A 101 -6.40 -6.43 5.10
N TYR A 102 -7.27 -7.18 5.79
CA TYR A 102 -8.19 -6.59 6.76
C TYR A 102 -7.46 -5.83 7.85
N HIS A 103 -6.44 -6.44 8.45
CA HIS A 103 -5.67 -5.82 9.52
C HIS A 103 -4.97 -4.54 9.04
N PHE A 104 -4.24 -4.62 7.91
CA PHE A 104 -3.52 -3.47 7.35
C PHE A 104 -4.47 -2.33 6.97
N CYS A 105 -5.53 -2.61 6.19
CA CYS A 105 -6.46 -1.58 5.73
C CYS A 105 -7.31 -0.99 6.88
N SER A 106 -7.54 -1.72 7.97
CA SER A 106 -8.19 -1.16 9.15
C SER A 106 -7.31 -0.11 9.83
N LEU A 107 -6.02 -0.42 10.03
CA LEU A 107 -5.05 0.51 10.61
C LEU A 107 -4.82 1.74 9.73
N GLU A 108 -4.67 1.53 8.42
CA GLU A 108 -4.55 2.65 7.48
C GLU A 108 -5.83 3.48 7.42
N GLY A 109 -7.01 2.85 7.48
CA GLY A 109 -8.29 3.55 7.58
C GLY A 109 -8.37 4.46 8.82
N GLU A 110 -7.93 3.97 9.97
CA GLU A 110 -7.83 4.77 11.21
C GLU A 110 -6.86 5.95 11.04
N ARG A 111 -5.65 5.70 10.53
CA ARG A 111 -4.64 6.74 10.29
C ARG A 111 -5.13 7.82 9.32
N LEU A 112 -5.83 7.43 8.26
CA LEU A 112 -6.45 8.35 7.32
C LEU A 112 -7.53 9.20 8.00
N CYS A 113 -8.37 8.59 8.85
CA CYS A 113 -9.36 9.33 9.63
C CYS A 113 -8.72 10.39 10.53
N GLU A 114 -7.68 10.02 11.28
CA GLU A 114 -6.94 10.94 12.14
C GLU A 114 -6.37 12.11 11.33
N SER A 115 -5.68 11.80 10.22
CA SER A 115 -5.06 12.79 9.34
C SER A 115 -6.10 13.76 8.72
N ILE A 116 -7.30 13.27 8.40
CA ILE A 116 -8.41 14.10 7.90
C ILE A 116 -8.90 15.05 9.01
N LEU A 117 -9.04 14.55 10.24
CA LEU A 117 -9.61 15.30 11.36
C LEU A 117 -8.64 16.35 11.94
N GLU A 118 -7.33 16.10 11.87
CA GLU A 118 -6.29 17.05 12.28
C GLU A 118 -6.36 18.39 11.53
N ARG A 119 -6.94 18.39 10.33
CA ARG A 119 -6.95 19.59 9.48
C ARG A 119 -7.83 20.72 10.00
N SER A 120 -8.70 20.49 10.98
CA SER A 120 -9.52 21.47 11.74
C SER A 120 -10.34 22.53 10.97
N ALA A 121 -10.17 22.61 9.64
CA ALA A 121 -10.83 23.56 8.76
C ALA A 121 -12.25 23.11 8.40
N LYS A 122 -13.06 24.07 7.95
CA LYS A 122 -14.37 23.76 7.38
C LYS A 122 -14.17 23.06 6.04
N VAL A 123 -14.83 21.92 5.84
CA VAL A 123 -14.65 21.06 4.65
C VAL A 123 -15.90 21.11 3.77
N SER A 124 -15.73 21.33 2.47
CA SER A 124 -16.78 21.28 1.46
C SER A 124 -16.67 20.05 0.55
N ARG A 125 -15.47 19.50 0.32
CA ARG A 125 -15.31 18.24 -0.41
C ARG A 125 -14.39 17.27 0.31
N ILE A 126 -14.74 15.99 0.24
CA ILE A 126 -13.81 14.89 0.42
C ILE A 126 -13.83 14.04 -0.84
N PHE A 127 -12.65 13.75 -1.35
CA PHE A 127 -12.44 12.84 -2.47
C PHE A 127 -11.67 11.62 -1.98
N ILE A 128 -12.19 10.43 -2.28
CA ILE A 128 -11.41 9.19 -2.23
C ILE A 128 -10.90 8.94 -3.64
N GLU A 129 -9.60 8.87 -3.79
CA GLU A 129 -8.91 8.52 -5.03
C GLU A 129 -8.40 7.08 -4.88
N LYS A 130 -8.81 6.17 -5.76
CA LYS A 130 -8.31 4.79 -5.76
C LYS A 130 -7.99 4.29 -7.17
N PHE A 131 -6.96 3.45 -7.28
CA PHE A 131 -6.48 2.86 -8.53
C PHE A 131 -5.82 1.50 -8.29
N TYR A 132 -6.02 0.58 -9.23
CA TYR A 132 -5.33 -0.70 -9.27
C TYR A 132 -5.25 -1.25 -10.69
N ASP A 133 -4.04 -1.56 -11.17
CA ASP A 133 -3.80 -2.12 -12.52
C ASP A 133 -3.24 -3.55 -12.51
N GLY A 134 -3.08 -4.15 -11.33
CA GLY A 134 -2.44 -5.45 -11.16
C GLY A 134 -1.07 -5.38 -10.48
N GLU A 135 -0.32 -4.29 -10.67
CA GLU A 135 1.04 -4.10 -10.12
C GLU A 135 1.11 -2.88 -9.19
N SER A 136 0.47 -1.79 -9.60
CA SER A 136 0.43 -0.51 -8.92
C SER A 136 -0.91 -0.33 -8.22
N VAL A 137 -0.86 0.29 -7.05
CA VAL A 137 -2.01 0.50 -6.18
C VAL A 137 -1.98 1.95 -5.71
N ASP A 138 -3.14 2.58 -5.66
CA ASP A 138 -3.31 3.86 -5.01
C ASP A 138 -4.59 3.88 -4.19
N PHE A 139 -4.50 4.49 -3.01
CA PHE A 139 -5.64 4.89 -2.23
C PHE A 139 -5.25 6.14 -1.45
N SER A 140 -5.99 7.22 -1.68
CA SER A 140 -5.72 8.47 -1.01
C SER A 140 -6.98 9.28 -0.78
N VAL A 141 -6.84 10.27 0.08
CA VAL A 141 -7.91 11.18 0.43
C VAL A 141 -7.47 12.61 0.17
N LYS A 142 -8.33 13.39 -0.48
CA LYS A 142 -8.20 14.84 -0.59
C LYS A 142 -9.37 15.53 0.08
N THR A 143 -9.09 16.66 0.70
CA THR A 143 -10.09 17.53 1.34
C THR A 143 -10.03 18.89 0.67
N ALA A 144 -11.18 19.52 0.42
CA ALA A 144 -11.23 20.90 -0.05
C ALA A 144 -12.13 21.77 0.84
N SER A 145 -11.67 22.99 1.07
CA SER A 145 -12.37 24.08 1.75
C SER A 145 -13.44 24.72 0.87
N PRO A 146 -14.41 25.46 1.44
CA PRO A 146 -15.38 26.24 0.67
C PRO A 146 -14.73 27.22 -0.31
N GLU A 147 -13.61 27.83 0.07
CA GLU A 147 -12.87 28.79 -0.74
C GLU A 147 -12.26 28.12 -1.98
N GLU A 148 -11.63 26.96 -1.81
CA GLU A 148 -11.08 26.15 -2.91
C GLU A 148 -12.19 25.68 -3.86
N VAL A 149 -13.31 25.21 -3.32
CA VAL A 149 -14.47 24.78 -4.11
C VAL A 149 -15.06 25.95 -4.90
N ALA A 150 -15.19 27.13 -4.31
CA ALA A 150 -15.67 28.32 -5.00
C ALA A 150 -14.72 28.76 -6.12
N ALA A 151 -13.41 28.69 -5.90
CA ALA A 151 -12.41 29.03 -6.90
C ALA A 151 -12.46 28.09 -8.11
N VAL A 152 -12.50 26.77 -7.88
CA VAL A 152 -12.64 25.78 -8.96
C VAL A 152 -13.97 25.94 -9.70
N ARG A 153 -15.08 26.10 -8.95
CA ARG A 153 -16.43 26.28 -9.51
C ARG A 153 -16.53 27.52 -10.39
N ALA A 154 -15.86 28.62 -10.03
CA ALA A 154 -15.88 29.85 -10.82
C ALA A 154 -15.23 29.70 -12.21
N VAL A 155 -14.27 28.77 -12.35
CA VAL A 155 -13.55 28.53 -13.61
C VAL A 155 -14.22 27.45 -14.44
N GLY A 156 -14.58 26.31 -13.82
CA GLY A 156 -15.02 25.10 -14.52
C GLY A 156 -16.44 24.63 -14.19
N GLY A 157 -17.19 25.38 -13.38
CA GLY A 157 -18.54 25.02 -12.96
C GLY A 157 -18.57 23.86 -11.95
N ASP A 158 -19.77 23.32 -11.72
CA ASP A 158 -20.00 22.28 -10.70
C ASP A 158 -19.31 20.95 -11.02
N SER A 159 -19.18 20.59 -12.30
CA SER A 159 -18.48 19.36 -12.69
C SER A 159 -16.99 19.41 -12.34
N ALA A 160 -16.36 20.59 -12.48
CA ALA A 160 -14.97 20.78 -12.07
C ALA A 160 -14.85 20.75 -10.53
N ALA A 161 -15.80 21.36 -9.82
CA ALA A 161 -15.82 21.38 -8.35
C ALA A 161 -16.01 19.99 -7.70
N ASP A 162 -16.47 19.00 -8.46
CA ASP A 162 -16.63 17.63 -8.01
C ASP A 162 -15.54 16.70 -8.61
N ASN A 163 -14.53 17.24 -9.29
CA ASN A 163 -13.39 16.50 -9.83
C ASN A 163 -12.15 16.72 -8.97
N SER A 164 -11.58 15.64 -8.39
CA SER A 164 -10.41 15.73 -7.52
C SER A 164 -9.13 16.18 -8.23
N GLY A 165 -9.08 16.04 -9.57
CA GLY A 165 -7.97 16.49 -10.40
C GLY A 165 -7.82 18.01 -10.50
N GLU A 166 -8.87 18.77 -10.14
CA GLU A 166 -8.85 20.24 -10.15
C GLU A 166 -8.28 20.83 -8.84
N TYR A 167 -7.94 19.99 -7.86
CA TYR A 167 -7.45 20.39 -6.56
C TYR A 167 -5.97 20.03 -6.37
N SER A 168 -5.26 20.85 -5.60
CA SER A 168 -3.83 20.64 -5.28
C SER A 168 -3.58 19.30 -4.59
N ASN A 169 -2.46 18.66 -4.94
CA ASN A 169 -1.96 17.47 -4.27
C ASN A 169 -1.26 17.77 -2.93
N GLU A 170 -1.04 19.05 -2.59
CA GLU A 170 -0.41 19.46 -1.32
C GLU A 170 -1.10 18.84 -0.09
N TYR A 171 -2.42 18.68 -0.19
CA TYR A 171 -3.26 18.14 0.86
C TYR A 171 -3.72 16.70 0.58
N ARG A 172 -3.04 15.98 -0.31
CA ARG A 172 -3.34 14.57 -0.55
C ARG A 172 -2.76 13.71 0.58
N ILE A 173 -3.61 12.90 1.21
CA ILE A 173 -3.21 11.95 2.26
C ILE A 173 -3.25 10.55 1.63
N SER A 174 -2.09 10.01 1.31
CA SER A 174 -1.98 8.66 0.73
C SER A 174 -1.93 7.59 1.81
N CYS A 175 -2.49 6.42 1.51
CA CYS A 175 -2.19 5.14 2.16
C CYS A 175 -0.71 4.78 1.98
N ASP A 176 -0.17 3.88 2.80
CA ASP A 176 1.07 3.17 2.50
C ASP A 176 0.88 2.18 1.32
N CYS A 177 0.80 2.74 0.12
CA CYS A 177 0.53 2.00 -1.11
C CYS A 177 1.65 1.03 -1.48
N ASP A 178 2.89 1.29 -1.06
CA ASP A 178 4.03 0.41 -1.32
C ASP A 178 3.87 -0.91 -0.56
N THR A 179 3.54 -0.83 0.73
CA THR A 179 3.23 -2.01 1.54
C THR A 179 2.02 -2.74 1.00
N TRP A 180 0.94 -2.01 0.68
CA TRP A 180 -0.30 -2.63 0.21
C TRP A 180 -0.12 -3.33 -1.14
N SER A 181 0.58 -2.71 -2.09
CA SER A 181 0.96 -3.32 -3.37
C SER A 181 1.76 -4.60 -3.15
N THR A 182 2.75 -4.61 -2.24
CA THR A 182 3.51 -5.83 -1.93
C THR A 182 2.62 -6.95 -1.41
N MET A 183 1.68 -6.63 -0.51
CA MET A 183 0.73 -7.62 0.02
C MET A 183 -0.14 -8.18 -1.11
N LEU A 184 -0.68 -7.32 -1.98
CA LEU A 184 -1.55 -7.75 -3.08
C LEU A 184 -0.83 -8.63 -4.10
N VAL A 185 0.41 -8.29 -4.50
CA VAL A 185 1.18 -9.16 -5.40
C VAL A 185 1.57 -10.49 -4.75
N CYS A 186 1.61 -10.58 -3.41
CA CYS A 186 1.84 -11.84 -2.70
C CYS A 186 0.56 -12.67 -2.48
N CYS A 187 -0.63 -12.10 -2.71
CA CYS A 187 -1.89 -12.84 -2.67
C CYS A 187 -2.03 -13.81 -3.87
N PRO A 188 -2.91 -14.82 -3.77
CA PRO A 188 -3.30 -15.66 -4.90
C PRO A 188 -3.63 -14.80 -6.13
N PRO A 189 -3.02 -15.05 -7.31
CA PRO A 189 -3.19 -14.22 -8.50
C PRO A 189 -4.64 -13.95 -8.89
N GLU A 190 -5.51 -14.95 -8.72
CA GLU A 190 -6.92 -14.93 -9.04
C GLU A 190 -7.76 -14.04 -8.11
N THR A 191 -7.30 -13.76 -6.88
CA THR A 191 -8.06 -12.99 -5.89
C THR A 191 -7.50 -11.58 -5.65
N ARG A 192 -6.40 -11.18 -6.31
CA ARG A 192 -5.76 -9.87 -6.03
C ARG A 192 -6.68 -8.68 -6.23
N ALA A 193 -7.47 -8.66 -7.31
CA ALA A 193 -8.45 -7.59 -7.56
C ALA A 193 -9.54 -7.56 -6.49
N ASP A 194 -10.02 -8.74 -6.05
CA ASP A 194 -10.98 -8.84 -4.97
C ASP A 194 -10.40 -8.37 -3.63
N MET A 195 -9.12 -8.66 -3.36
CA MET A 195 -8.40 -8.20 -2.17
C MET A 195 -8.17 -6.67 -2.18
N PHE A 196 -7.90 -6.08 -3.34
CA PHE A 196 -7.87 -4.62 -3.49
C PHE A 196 -9.26 -4.01 -3.24
N GLY A 197 -10.31 -4.58 -3.83
CA GLY A 197 -11.69 -4.16 -3.60
C GLY A 197 -12.09 -4.26 -2.14
N PHE A 198 -11.71 -5.35 -1.47
CA PHE A 198 -11.96 -5.57 -0.05
C PHE A 198 -11.21 -4.55 0.83
N GLY A 199 -9.92 -4.33 0.59
CA GLY A 199 -9.11 -3.38 1.36
C GLY A 199 -9.57 -1.92 1.17
N SER A 200 -9.85 -1.52 -0.07
CA SER A 200 -10.38 -0.18 -0.37
C SER A 200 -11.75 0.06 0.28
N PHE A 201 -12.62 -0.95 0.28
CA PHE A 201 -13.91 -0.88 0.97
C PHE A 201 -13.75 -0.64 2.49
N ILE A 202 -12.82 -1.34 3.15
CA ILE A 202 -12.56 -1.16 4.58
C ILE A 202 -12.13 0.27 4.90
N MET A 203 -11.14 0.79 4.17
CA MET A 203 -10.65 2.16 4.38
C MET A 203 -11.72 3.21 4.08
N GLN A 204 -12.49 3.03 3.00
CA GLN A 204 -13.61 3.90 2.67
C GLN A 204 -14.65 3.92 3.79
N ARG A 205 -15.06 2.75 4.29
CA ARG A 205 -16.02 2.66 5.40
C ARG A 205 -15.49 3.30 6.67
N ALA A 206 -14.21 3.11 6.99
CA ALA A 206 -13.60 3.77 8.14
C ALA A 206 -13.76 5.30 8.04
N ILE A 207 -13.48 5.89 6.88
CA ILE A 207 -13.62 7.34 6.65
C ILE A 207 -15.09 7.79 6.76
N GLU A 208 -15.99 7.08 6.08
CA GLU A 208 -17.43 7.37 6.08
C GLU A 208 -18.03 7.35 7.50
N GLU A 209 -17.64 6.38 8.31
CA GLU A 209 -18.21 6.16 9.63
C GLU A 209 -17.50 6.96 10.73
N ASN A 210 -16.18 7.18 10.63
CA ASN A 210 -15.38 7.69 11.73
C ASN A 210 -14.84 9.11 11.53
N ALA A 211 -14.61 9.54 10.28
CA ALA A 211 -14.14 10.88 9.98
C ALA A 211 -15.29 11.81 9.60
N ILE A 212 -16.10 11.45 8.59
CA ILE A 212 -17.15 12.33 8.05
C ILE A 212 -18.11 12.86 9.11
N PRO A 213 -18.60 12.07 10.09
CA PRO A 213 -19.54 12.57 11.10
C PRO A 213 -18.94 13.66 12.00
N LYS A 214 -17.62 13.68 12.19
CA LYS A 214 -16.91 14.57 13.11
C LYS A 214 -16.40 15.86 12.45
N LEU A 215 -16.50 15.97 11.13
CA LEU A 215 -16.03 17.14 10.38
C LEU A 215 -16.92 18.37 10.57
N ASN A 216 -16.28 19.54 10.60
CA ASN A 216 -16.93 20.82 10.41
C ASN A 216 -17.31 20.98 8.92
N LYS A 217 -18.52 20.55 8.56
CA LYS A 217 -18.96 20.50 7.16
C LYS A 217 -19.53 21.84 6.68
N ALA A 218 -19.23 22.20 5.44
CA ALA A 218 -19.94 23.23 4.72
C ALA A 218 -21.37 22.80 4.37
N ALA A 219 -22.25 23.76 4.09
CA ALA A 219 -23.63 23.47 3.74
C ALA A 219 -23.75 22.67 2.43
N ASP A 220 -22.81 22.87 1.51
CA ASP A 220 -22.75 22.16 0.23
C ASP A 220 -21.83 20.94 0.26
N PHE A 221 -21.48 20.41 1.45
CA PHE A 221 -20.54 19.30 1.60
C PHE A 221 -20.88 18.09 0.71
N ARG A 222 -19.86 17.51 0.06
CA ARG A 222 -19.97 16.23 -0.66
C ARG A 222 -18.81 15.30 -0.35
N PHE A 223 -19.13 14.01 -0.30
CA PHE A 223 -18.18 12.90 -0.27
C PHE A 223 -18.22 12.19 -1.62
N ILE A 224 -17.08 12.12 -2.29
CA ILE A 224 -16.98 11.71 -3.70
C ILE A 224 -15.95 10.60 -3.81
N LEU A 225 -16.33 9.50 -4.46
CA LEU A 225 -15.44 8.40 -4.79
C LEU A 225 -15.01 8.52 -6.25
N ASN A 226 -13.71 8.68 -6.47
CA ASN A 226 -13.08 8.76 -7.78
C ASN A 226 -12.20 7.53 -8.00
N GLU A 227 -12.64 6.68 -8.90
CA GLU A 227 -11.82 5.62 -9.48
C GLU A 227 -11.31 6.14 -10.82
N TYR A 228 -10.00 6.05 -11.04
CA TYR A 228 -9.37 6.43 -12.30
C TYR A 228 -8.72 5.20 -12.92
N ASP A 229 -8.70 5.18 -14.25
CA ASP A 229 -8.05 4.17 -15.08
C ASP A 229 -6.57 4.50 -15.33
#